data_AF-A0A9D6LAA8-F1
#
_entry.id   AF-A0A9D6LAA8-F1
#
_cell.length_a   1.000
_cell.length_b   1.000
_cell.length_c   1.000
_cell.angle_alpha   90.00
_cell.angle_beta   90.00
_cell.angle_gamma   90.00
#
_symmetry.space_group_name_H-M   'P 1'
#
loop_
_entity.id
_entity.type
_entity.pdbx_description
1 polymer ?
#
loop_
_entity_poly.entity_id
_entity_poly.type
_entity_poly.pdbx_seq_one_letter_code
_entity_poly.pdbx_strand_id
1 'polypeptide(L)'
;MTATRHGIVAIAALDLRLRPDHRSELGTQLLLGEVVRIIARRGRDAWCRVRNEADGYVGWARSWGLVEVGPARAAAWRRRARARVTALYAEAREGPGTGALVTPLVWRACVV
;
A
#
# COMPACT_ATOMS: atom_id res chain seq x y z
N MET A 1 -13.80 22.14 2.65
CA MET A 1 -13.41 20.82 3.19
C MET A 1 -12.69 20.06 2.08
N THR A 2 -11.39 19.81 2.21
CA THR A 2 -10.64 18.97 1.26
C THR A 2 -11.14 17.54 1.37
N ALA A 3 -11.61 16.94 0.27
CA ALA A 3 -12.11 15.57 0.28
C ALA A 3 -11.02 14.59 0.79
N THR A 4 -11.32 13.81 1.84
CA THR A 4 -10.42 12.81 2.40
C THR A 4 -10.03 11.81 1.31
N ARG A 5 -8.74 11.73 0.98
CA ARG A 5 -8.22 10.75 0.01
C ARG A 5 -7.60 9.54 0.72
N HIS A 6 -7.77 8.39 0.10
CA HIS A 6 -7.15 7.14 0.52
C HIS A 6 -6.19 6.66 -0.56
N GLY A 7 -5.27 5.77 -0.18
CA GLY A 7 -4.43 5.02 -1.11
C GLY A 7 -4.61 3.53 -0.88
N ILE A 8 -4.55 2.75 -1.95
CA ILE A 8 -4.39 1.29 -1.89
C ILE A 8 -2.94 1.00 -2.31
N VAL A 9 -2.22 0.22 -1.51
CA VAL A 9 -0.84 -0.15 -1.81
C VAL A 9 -0.80 -1.08 -3.02
N ALA A 10 -0.04 -0.71 -4.04
CA ALA A 10 0.00 -1.37 -5.35
C ALA A 10 1.31 -2.09 -5.65
N ILE A 11 2.21 -2.17 -4.67
CA ILE A 11 3.49 -2.89 -4.76
C ILE A 11 3.61 -3.87 -3.59
N ALA A 12 4.48 -4.86 -3.72
CA ALA A 12 4.63 -5.94 -2.75
C ALA A 12 4.87 -5.44 -1.31
N ALA A 13 5.81 -4.51 -1.16
CA ALA A 13 6.14 -3.83 0.09
C ALA A 13 6.44 -2.35 -0.20
N LEU A 14 5.79 -1.45 0.54
CA LEU A 14 5.95 0.00 0.40
C LEU A 14 6.51 0.59 1.69
N ASP A 15 7.69 1.19 1.57
CA ASP A 15 8.37 1.87 2.67
C ASP A 15 7.56 3.02 3.27
N LEU A 16 7.48 3.05 4.61
CA LEU A 16 7.05 4.18 5.41
C LEU A 16 8.24 4.78 6.17
N ARG A 17 8.65 5.97 5.74
CA ARG A 17 9.79 6.69 6.32
C ARG A 17 9.36 7.77 7.30
N LEU A 18 10.23 8.12 8.24
CA LEU A 18 9.95 9.16 9.23
C LEU A 18 9.84 10.57 8.61
N ARG A 19 10.60 10.83 7.53
CA ARG A 19 10.60 12.08 6.76
C ARG A 19 10.43 11.79 5.26
N PRO A 20 9.93 12.76 4.45
CA PRO A 20 9.77 12.61 2.99
C PRO A 20 11.12 12.73 2.26
N ASP A 21 12.04 11.83 2.58
CA ASP A 21 13.40 11.77 2.06
C ASP A 21 13.83 10.30 1.98
N HIS A 22 14.48 9.92 0.88
CA HIS A 22 15.02 8.58 0.68
C HIS A 22 16.12 8.23 1.69
N ARG A 23 16.84 9.21 2.24
CA ARG A 23 17.83 9.04 3.30
C ARG A 23 17.23 9.00 4.70
N SER A 24 15.93 9.28 4.84
CA SER A 24 15.27 9.15 6.14
C SER A 24 15.21 7.70 6.57
N GLU A 25 15.30 7.47 7.88
CA GLU A 25 15.03 6.19 8.51
C GLU A 25 13.73 5.56 8.01
N LEU A 26 13.80 4.26 7.72
CA LEU A 26 12.67 3.40 7.42
C LEU A 26 12.04 2.98 8.76
N GLY A 27 10.81 3.41 9.02
CA GLY A 27 10.11 3.07 10.26
C GLY A 27 9.35 1.75 10.16
N THR A 28 8.60 1.56 9.08
CA THR A 28 7.84 0.33 8.81
C THR A 28 7.61 0.16 7.31
N GLN A 29 6.95 -0.92 6.91
CA GLN A 29 6.53 -1.17 5.53
C GLN A 29 5.05 -1.54 5.50
N LEU A 30 4.36 -1.13 4.43
CA LEU A 30 3.01 -1.55 4.11
C LEU A 30 3.04 -2.66 3.07
N LEU A 31 2.08 -3.58 3.13
CA LEU A 31 1.95 -4.68 2.21
C LEU A 31 0.96 -4.38 1.08
N LEU A 32 1.12 -5.09 -0.04
CA LEU A 32 0.18 -5.02 -1.16
C LEU A 32 -1.27 -5.18 -0.69
N GLY A 33 -2.13 -4.30 -1.21
CA GLY A 33 -3.57 -4.29 -0.93
C GLY A 33 -3.96 -3.63 0.38
N GLU A 34 -3.01 -3.23 1.24
CA GLU A 34 -3.33 -2.42 2.42
C GLU A 34 -3.90 -1.05 2.03
N VAL A 35 -4.77 -0.51 2.88
CA VAL A 35 -5.47 0.74 2.63
C VAL A 35 -4.99 1.77 3.63
N VAL A 36 -4.60 2.92 3.11
CA VAL A 36 -4.12 4.04 3.92
C VAL A 36 -4.97 5.27 3.72
N ARG A 37 -5.00 6.13 4.73
CA ARG A 37 -5.48 7.51 4.61
C ARG A 37 -4.34 8.43 4.25
N ILE A 38 -4.52 9.27 3.24
CA ILE A 38 -3.53 10.29 2.87
C ILE A 38 -3.84 11.55 3.68
N ILE A 39 -2.94 11.92 4.57
CA ILE A 39 -3.14 13.04 5.51
C ILE A 39 -2.30 14.27 5.17
N ALA A 40 -1.22 14.13 4.41
CA ALA A 40 -0.44 15.27 3.89
C ALA A 40 0.34 14.88 2.64
N ARG A 41 0.83 15.90 1.91
CA ARG A 41 1.72 15.74 0.75
C ARG A 41 2.90 16.70 0.84
N ARG A 42 4.07 16.28 0.33
CA ARG A 42 5.27 17.11 0.29
C ARG A 42 6.11 16.87 -0.96
N GLY A 43 6.76 17.96 -1.39
CA GLY A 43 7.90 17.95 -2.31
C GLY A 43 7.55 17.73 -3.79
N ARG A 44 8.55 17.97 -4.64
CA ARG A 44 8.51 17.61 -6.07
C ARG A 44 8.50 16.10 -6.29
N ASP A 45 9.09 15.38 -5.35
CA ASP A 45 9.21 13.92 -5.30
C ASP A 45 7.92 13.17 -4.95
N ALA A 46 6.78 13.85 -4.90
CA ALA A 46 5.47 13.23 -4.70
C ALA A 46 5.41 12.30 -3.46
N TRP A 47 5.79 12.83 -2.30
CA TRP A 47 5.64 12.11 -1.03
C TRP A 47 4.23 12.30 -0.45
N CYS A 48 3.69 11.22 0.10
CA CYS A 48 2.42 11.21 0.83
C CYS A 48 2.68 10.82 2.28
N ARG A 49 2.26 11.66 3.23
CA ARG A 49 2.14 11.23 4.62
C ARG A 49 0.85 10.46 4.74
N VAL A 50 0.95 9.22 5.19
CA VAL A 50 -0.18 8.29 5.23
C VAL A 50 -0.34 7.70 6.62
N ARG A 51 -1.57 7.30 6.94
CA ARG A 51 -1.89 6.48 8.12
C ARG A 51 -2.49 5.16 7.65
N ASN A 52 -1.91 4.03 8.06
CA ASN A 52 -2.49 2.72 7.77
C ASN A 52 -3.84 2.57 8.47
N GLU A 53 -4.85 2.07 7.77
CA GLU A 53 -6.16 1.81 8.36
C GLU A 53 -6.19 0.47 9.11
N ALA A 54 -5.19 -0.41 8.92
CA ALA A 54 -5.12 -1.70 9.62
C ALA A 54 -4.49 -1.61 11.02
N ASP A 55 -3.37 -0.90 11.16
CA ASP A 55 -2.59 -0.81 12.41
C ASP A 55 -2.41 0.62 12.96
N GLY A 56 -2.81 1.63 12.20
CA GLY A 56 -2.70 3.03 12.60
C GLY A 56 -1.30 3.66 12.45
N TYR A 57 -0.28 2.94 11.96
CA TYR A 57 1.06 3.50 11.76
C TYR A 57 1.04 4.68 10.79
N VAL A 58 1.88 5.68 11.07
CA VAL A 58 1.99 6.91 10.29
C VAL A 58 3.41 7.09 9.79
N GLY A 59 3.55 7.37 8.49
CA GLY A 59 4.85 7.65 7.88
C GLY A 59 4.72 8.31 6.51
N TRP A 60 5.85 8.53 5.86
CA TRP A 60 5.95 9.06 4.51
C TRP A 60 6.20 7.94 3.52
N ALA A 61 5.28 7.79 2.57
CA ALA A 61 5.38 6.86 1.46
C ALA A 61 5.58 7.63 0.15
N ARG A 62 6.20 6.98 -0.82
CA ARG A 62 6.21 7.48 -2.20
C ARG A 62 4.84 7.28 -2.84
N SER A 63 4.32 8.31 -3.53
CA SER A 63 2.98 8.24 -4.13
C SER A 63 2.85 7.17 -5.21
N TRP A 64 3.93 6.83 -5.92
CA TRP A 64 3.88 5.81 -6.99
C TRP A 64 3.57 4.40 -6.48
N GLY A 65 3.77 4.13 -5.18
CA GLY A 65 3.37 2.87 -4.57
C GLY A 65 1.89 2.80 -4.19
N LEU A 66 1.13 3.88 -4.44
CA LEU A 66 -0.26 4.02 -4.04
C LEU A 66 -1.16 4.26 -5.26
N VAL A 67 -2.25 3.50 -5.34
CA VAL A 67 -3.39 3.85 -6.18
C VAL A 67 -4.32 4.74 -5.35
N GLU A 68 -4.38 6.02 -5.69
CA GLU A 68 -5.24 6.98 -5.00
C GLU A 68 -6.72 6.76 -5.32
N VAL A 69 -7.54 6.72 -4.28
CA VAL A 69 -8.97 6.48 -4.38
C VAL A 69 -9.78 7.34 -3.42
N GLY A 70 -11.06 7.53 -3.75
CA GLY A 70 -12.03 8.12 -2.84
C GLY A 70 -12.43 7.15 -1.71
N PRO A 71 -13.04 7.66 -0.62
CA PRO A 71 -13.43 6.85 0.54
C PRO A 71 -14.34 5.67 0.20
N ALA A 72 -15.29 5.84 -0.72
CA ALA A 72 -16.23 4.78 -1.10
C ALA A 72 -15.50 3.59 -1.75
N ARG A 73 -14.53 3.86 -2.64
CA ARG A 73 -13.74 2.81 -3.31
C ARG A 73 -12.75 2.15 -2.35
N ALA A 74 -12.16 2.91 -1.42
CA ALA A 74 -11.34 2.34 -0.35
C ALA A 74 -12.15 1.38 0.54
N ALA A 75 -13.37 1.76 0.92
CA ALA A 75 -14.27 0.90 1.69
C ALA A 75 -14.70 -0.34 0.91
N ALA A 76 -15.01 -0.20 -0.38
CA ALA A 76 -15.32 -1.33 -1.25
C ALA A 76 -14.15 -2.30 -1.39
N TRP A 77 -12.93 -1.80 -1.56
CA TRP A 77 -11.72 -2.62 -1.62
C TRP A 77 -11.52 -3.43 -0.34
N ARG A 78 -11.58 -2.81 0.84
CA ARG A 78 -11.45 -3.52 2.13
C ARG A 78 -12.48 -4.63 2.32
N ARG A 79 -13.68 -4.48 1.76
CA ARG A 79 -14.71 -5.52 1.84
C ARG A 79 -14.45 -6.69 0.87
N ARG A 80 -13.73 -6.45 -0.23
CA ARG A 80 -13.49 -7.44 -1.29
C ARG A 80 -12.15 -8.17 -1.11
N ALA A 81 -11.07 -7.45 -0.82
CA ALA A 81 -9.75 -8.01 -0.61
C ALA A 81 -9.71 -8.70 0.77
N ARG A 82 -10.06 -9.99 0.80
CA ARG A 82 -10.10 -10.80 2.03
C ARG A 82 -9.16 -12.00 1.99
N ALA A 83 -8.64 -12.37 0.82
CA ALA A 83 -7.68 -13.44 0.71
C ALA A 83 -6.36 -13.01 1.36
N ARG A 84 -5.80 -13.87 2.20
CA ARG A 84 -4.55 -13.63 2.92
C ARG A 84 -3.54 -14.68 2.57
N VAL A 85 -2.33 -14.23 2.26
CA VAL A 85 -1.21 -15.11 1.98
C VAL A 85 -0.74 -15.74 3.29
N THR A 86 -0.78 -17.07 3.33
CA THR A 86 -0.38 -17.91 4.48
C THR A 86 0.92 -18.67 4.20
N ALA A 87 1.61 -18.41 3.09
CA ALA A 87 3.00 -18.79 2.92
C ALA A 87 3.89 -17.62 3.33
N LEU A 88 5.15 -17.87 3.68
CA LEU A 88 6.12 -16.78 3.90
C LEU A 88 6.32 -15.95 2.61
N TYR A 89 6.21 -16.62 1.48
CA TYR A 89 6.35 -16.06 0.14
C TYR A 89 5.42 -16.79 -0.83
N ALA A 90 4.80 -16.04 -1.73
CA ALA A 90 4.02 -16.54 -2.85
C ALA A 90 4.18 -15.59 -4.05
N GLU A 91 3.76 -16.03 -5.23
CA GLU A 91 3.84 -15.24 -6.46
C GLU A 91 2.46 -15.03 -7.06
N ALA A 92 2.11 -13.77 -7.33
CA ALA A 92 1.00 -13.45 -8.20
C ALA A 92 1.50 -13.41 -9.65
N ARG A 93 0.86 -14.20 -10.51
CA ARG A 93 1.18 -14.31 -11.94
C ARG A 93 -0.03 -13.91 -12.76
N GLU A 94 0.19 -13.48 -14.00
CA GLU A 94 -0.87 -13.05 -14.92
C GLU A 94 -1.92 -14.13 -15.22
N GLY A 95 -1.50 -15.40 -15.11
CA GLY A 95 -2.36 -16.55 -15.27
C GLY A 95 -1.78 -17.78 -14.56
N PRO A 96 -2.55 -18.88 -14.49
CA PRO A 96 -2.08 -20.12 -13.90
C PRO A 96 -0.90 -20.71 -14.67
N GLY A 97 -0.02 -21.46 -13.99
CA GLY A 97 1.12 -22.13 -14.61
C GLY A 97 2.26 -21.18 -14.98
N THR A 98 2.54 -21.04 -16.28
CA THR A 98 3.72 -20.33 -16.81
C THR A 98 3.50 -18.83 -17.06
N GLY A 99 2.44 -18.24 -16.51
CA GLY A 99 2.18 -16.81 -16.62
C GLY A 99 3.34 -15.96 -16.09
N ALA A 100 3.54 -14.78 -16.67
CA ALA A 100 4.57 -13.85 -16.22
C ALA A 100 4.35 -13.46 -14.75
N LEU A 101 5.45 -13.32 -14.01
CA LEU A 101 5.42 -12.84 -12.64
C LEU A 101 4.95 -11.38 -12.64
N VAL A 102 3.88 -11.09 -11.88
CA VAL A 102 3.36 -9.73 -11.71
C VAL A 102 3.96 -9.11 -10.46
N THR A 103 3.83 -9.79 -9.31
CA THR A 103 4.35 -9.27 -8.05
C THR A 103 4.56 -10.40 -7.03
N PRO A 104 5.62 -10.35 -6.22
CA PRO A 104 5.73 -11.22 -5.07
C PRO A 104 4.71 -10.82 -4.01
N LEU A 105 4.19 -11.81 -3.31
CA LEU A 105 3.31 -11.66 -2.17
C LEU A 105 4.03 -12.23 -0.94
N VAL A 106 4.03 -11.47 0.14
CA VAL A 106 4.61 -11.91 1.41
C VAL A 106 3.51 -12.31 2.39
N TRP A 107 3.89 -13.03 3.43
CA TRP A 107 2.99 -13.39 4.53
C TRP A 107 2.11 -12.20 4.94
N ARG A 108 0.80 -12.44 5.05
CA ARG A 108 -0.26 -11.47 5.38
C ARG A 108 -0.62 -10.44 4.30
N ALA A 109 0.04 -10.40 3.14
CA ALA A 109 -0.42 -9.58 2.02
C ALA A 109 -1.90 -9.89 1.69
N CYS A 110 -2.66 -8.84 1.37
CA CYS A 110 -4.10 -8.91 1.21
C CYS A 110 -4.46 -8.77 -0.27
N VAL A 111 -5.07 -9.81 -0.83
CA VAL A 111 -5.44 -9.85 -2.25
C VAL A 111 -6.92 -10.16 -2.41
N VAL A 112 -7.42 -9.97 -3.63
CA VAL A 112 -8.79 -10.31 -4.04
C VAL A 112 -8.85 -11.70 -4.63
#